data_AF-A0A453KCI8-F1
#
_entry.id   AF-A0A453KCI8-F1
#
_cell.length_a   1.000
_cell.length_b   1.000
_cell.length_c   1.000
_cell.angle_alpha   90.00
_cell.angle_beta   90.00
_cell.angle_gamma   90.00
#
_symmetry.space_group_name_H-M   'P 1'
#
loop_
_entity.id
_entity.type
_entity.pdbx_description
1 polymer ?
#
loop_
_entity_poly.entity_id
_entity_poly.type
_entity_poly.pdbx_seq_one_letter_code
_entity_poly.pdbx_strand_id
1 'polypeptide(L)'
;HYGHCNALRQARALGDQLVVGVVSDDEITANKGPPVTPLNERMVMVGAVKWVDDVIPDAPYAITEDFMNKLFTEYNIDYIIHGDDPCLLPDGTDAYALAKNAGRYKQIKRTEGVSTTDIVGRMLLCVRERSVSDRHNHSSLQRQFSSGHGQKIDDSGSGSGTRISHFLPTSRRIVQFSNSRV
;
A
#
# COMPACT_ATOMS: atom_id res chain seq x y z
N HIS A 1 -0.35 1.22 -3.00
CA HIS A 1 -1.26 2.31 -2.53
C HIS A 1 -0.45 3.49 -1.98
N TYR A 2 -1.09 4.65 -1.73
CA TYR A 2 -0.39 5.88 -1.34
C TYR A 2 0.37 5.80 -0.01
N GLY A 3 -0.03 4.90 0.90
CA GLY A 3 0.71 4.61 2.13
C GLY A 3 2.16 4.16 1.88
N HIS A 4 2.42 3.25 0.93
CA HIS A 4 3.78 2.85 0.55
C HIS A 4 4.55 4.04 -0.06
N CYS A 5 3.90 4.81 -0.95
CA CYS A 5 4.52 5.99 -1.55
C CYS A 5 4.95 7.03 -0.48
N ASN A 6 4.13 7.25 0.55
CA ASN A 6 4.49 8.16 1.65
C ASN A 6 5.60 7.58 2.54
N ALA A 7 5.64 6.26 2.72
CA ALA A 7 6.73 5.61 3.45
C ALA A 7 8.06 5.81 2.70
N LEU A 8 8.09 5.57 1.38
CA LEU A 8 9.25 5.82 0.53
C LEU A 8 9.65 7.30 0.52
N ARG A 9 8.69 8.23 0.47
CA ARG A 9 8.96 9.68 0.63
C ARG A 9 9.65 10.01 1.96
N GLN A 10 9.17 9.43 3.06
CA GLN A 10 9.77 9.64 4.38
C GLN A 10 11.17 9.05 4.44
N ALA A 11 11.39 7.86 3.89
CA ALA A 11 12.70 7.22 3.82
C ALA A 11 13.69 8.06 2.99
N ARG A 12 13.27 8.54 1.80
CA ARG A 12 14.08 9.40 0.94
C ARG A 12 14.45 10.73 1.58
N ALA A 13 13.63 11.23 2.52
CA ALA A 13 13.94 12.46 3.25
C ALA A 13 15.02 12.28 4.34
N LEU A 14 15.43 11.04 4.65
CA LEU A 14 16.44 10.71 5.65
C LEU A 14 17.85 10.52 5.07
N GLY A 15 18.03 10.68 3.75
CA GLY A 15 19.30 10.54 3.05
C GLY A 15 19.24 11.03 1.60
N ASP A 16 20.34 10.86 0.88
CA ASP A 16 20.51 11.41 -0.47
C ASP A 16 20.20 10.42 -1.60
N GLN A 17 20.01 9.14 -1.28
CA GLN A 17 19.56 8.09 -2.20
C GLN A 17 18.64 7.12 -1.46
N LEU A 18 17.68 6.52 -2.17
CA LEU A 18 16.81 5.48 -1.67
C LEU A 18 16.83 4.27 -2.59
N VAL A 19 17.37 3.18 -2.07
CA VAL A 19 17.32 1.85 -2.69
C VAL A 19 16.24 1.03 -1.97
N VAL A 20 15.39 0.33 -2.74
CA VAL A 20 14.28 -0.46 -2.18
C VAL A 20 14.47 -1.94 -2.48
N GLY A 21 14.62 -2.74 -1.43
CA GLY A 21 14.56 -4.19 -1.52
C GLY A 21 13.12 -4.68 -1.71
N VAL A 22 12.88 -5.50 -2.73
CA VAL A 22 11.58 -6.10 -3.01
C VAL A 22 11.68 -7.60 -2.72
N VAL A 23 10.91 -8.05 -1.72
CA VAL A 23 10.93 -9.44 -1.26
C VAL A 23 10.46 -10.39 -2.37
N SER A 24 11.08 -11.57 -2.51
CA SER A 24 10.69 -12.57 -3.53
C SER A 24 9.29 -13.14 -3.28
N ASP A 25 8.68 -13.75 -4.32
CA ASP A 25 7.36 -14.38 -4.18
C ASP A 25 7.40 -15.61 -3.26
N ASP A 26 8.50 -16.37 -3.28
CA ASP A 26 8.72 -17.55 -2.41
C ASP A 26 8.83 -17.14 -0.94
N GLU A 27 9.61 -16.10 -0.63
CA GLU A 27 9.76 -15.55 0.72
C GLU A 27 8.42 -15.02 1.26
N ILE A 28 7.65 -14.31 0.44
CA ILE A 28 6.32 -13.82 0.83
C ILE A 28 5.36 -15.00 1.09
N THR A 29 5.40 -16.03 0.25
CA THR A 29 4.56 -17.22 0.38
C THR A 29 4.87 -17.97 1.68
N ALA A 30 6.15 -18.13 2.03
CA ALA A 30 6.57 -18.81 3.25
C ALA A 30 6.16 -18.08 4.54
N ASN A 31 6.18 -16.74 4.53
CA ASN A 31 5.98 -15.94 5.76
C ASN A 31 4.55 -15.40 5.93
N LYS A 32 3.77 -15.32 4.85
CA LYS A 32 2.40 -14.78 4.88
C LYS A 32 1.46 -15.65 4.07
N GLY A 33 1.70 -15.75 2.78
CA GLY A 33 0.82 -16.36 1.79
C GLY A 33 1.11 -15.76 0.41
N PRO A 34 0.67 -16.40 -0.67
CA PRO A 34 1.08 -16.02 -2.02
C PRO A 34 0.67 -14.57 -2.35
N PRO A 35 1.58 -13.75 -2.89
CA PRO A 35 1.25 -12.38 -3.26
C PRO A 35 0.26 -12.36 -4.42
N VAL A 36 -0.68 -11.41 -4.40
CA VAL A 36 -1.60 -11.17 -5.53
C VAL A 36 -0.86 -10.62 -6.75
N THR A 37 0.18 -9.82 -6.52
CA THR A 37 1.00 -9.20 -7.57
C THR A 37 2.38 -9.86 -7.60
N PRO A 38 2.81 -10.48 -8.71
CA PRO A 38 4.10 -11.17 -8.80
C PRO A 38 5.28 -10.20 -8.69
N LEU A 39 6.46 -10.73 -8.41
CA LEU A 39 7.69 -9.96 -8.17
C LEU A 39 7.97 -8.93 -9.27
N ASN A 40 7.89 -9.31 -10.54
CA ASN A 40 8.17 -8.42 -11.68
C ASN A 40 7.26 -7.19 -11.69
N GLU A 41 5.96 -7.36 -11.41
CA GLU A 41 5.03 -6.24 -11.33
C GLU A 41 5.32 -5.35 -10.13
N ARG A 42 5.66 -5.95 -8.98
CA ARG A 42 6.03 -5.20 -7.77
C ARG A 42 7.28 -4.35 -7.98
N MET A 43 8.30 -4.88 -8.65
CA MET A 43 9.51 -4.15 -8.99
C MET A 43 9.21 -2.94 -9.90
N VAL A 44 8.41 -3.13 -10.95
CA VAL A 44 8.00 -2.04 -11.84
C VAL A 44 7.22 -0.97 -11.07
N MET A 45 6.27 -1.38 -10.23
CA MET A 45 5.49 -0.44 -9.41
C MET A 45 6.35 0.36 -8.44
N VAL A 46 7.34 -0.27 -7.80
CA VAL A 46 8.26 0.39 -6.86
C VAL A 46 9.21 1.34 -7.60
N GLY A 47 9.82 0.88 -8.70
CA GLY A 47 10.74 1.69 -9.51
C GLY A 47 10.08 2.90 -10.17
N ALA A 48 8.76 2.88 -10.39
CA ALA A 48 8.00 4.02 -10.90
C ALA A 48 7.76 5.13 -9.85
N VAL A 49 8.05 4.89 -8.56
CA VAL A 49 7.85 5.88 -7.50
C VAL A 49 8.99 6.89 -7.55
N LYS A 50 8.68 8.17 -7.77
CA LYS A 50 9.65 9.28 -7.96
C LYS A 50 10.72 9.49 -6.88
N TRP A 51 10.60 8.84 -5.72
CA TRP A 51 11.56 8.94 -4.61
C TRP A 51 12.52 7.75 -4.56
N VAL A 52 12.30 6.73 -5.38
CA VAL A 52 13.12 5.52 -5.46
C VAL A 52 14.19 5.73 -6.51
N ASP A 53 15.45 5.54 -6.13
CA ASP A 53 16.60 5.68 -7.01
C ASP A 53 16.99 4.33 -7.63
N ASP A 54 16.87 3.23 -6.88
CA ASP A 54 17.15 1.86 -7.37
C ASP A 54 16.31 0.78 -6.66
N VAL A 55 16.22 -0.41 -7.24
CA VAL A 55 15.43 -1.54 -6.75
C VAL A 55 16.27 -2.81 -6.70
N ILE A 56 16.33 -3.45 -5.53
CA ILE A 56 17.00 -4.74 -5.35
C ILE A 56 15.94 -5.85 -5.41
N PRO A 57 16.01 -6.78 -6.38
CA PRO A 57 15.14 -7.95 -6.42
C PRO A 57 15.50 -8.95 -5.32
N ASP A 58 14.58 -9.88 -5.06
CA ASP A 58 14.83 -11.05 -4.21
C ASP A 58 15.42 -10.75 -2.83
N ALA A 59 14.97 -9.65 -2.22
CA ALA A 59 15.33 -9.34 -0.85
C ALA A 59 14.76 -10.44 0.09
N PRO A 60 15.49 -10.87 1.13
CA PRO A 60 14.97 -11.80 2.11
C PRO A 60 13.85 -11.15 2.94
N TYR A 61 12.94 -11.95 3.48
CA TYR A 61 11.88 -11.43 4.34
C TYR A 61 12.42 -10.85 5.65
N ALA A 62 13.42 -11.50 6.25
CA ALA A 62 14.16 -11.04 7.41
C ALA A 62 15.55 -10.53 7.01
N ILE A 63 16.07 -9.53 7.71
CA ILE A 63 17.45 -9.11 7.51
C ILE A 63 18.38 -10.19 8.07
N THR A 64 19.09 -10.87 7.16
CA THR A 64 20.15 -11.84 7.50
C THR A 64 21.51 -11.15 7.59
N GLU A 65 22.49 -11.80 8.22
CA GLU A 65 23.87 -11.27 8.27
C GLU A 65 24.46 -11.08 6.87
N ASP A 66 24.29 -12.07 5.99
CA ASP A 66 24.79 -12.00 4.61
C ASP A 66 24.16 -10.86 3.82
N PHE A 67 22.83 -10.69 3.91
CA PHE A 67 22.15 -9.61 3.21
C PHE A 67 22.52 -8.25 3.81
N MET A 68 22.64 -8.16 5.13
CA MET A 68 23.09 -6.93 5.79
C MET A 68 24.52 -6.55 5.37
N ASN A 69 25.43 -7.52 5.31
CA ASN A 69 26.78 -7.31 4.79
C ASN A 69 26.74 -6.81 3.35
N LYS A 70 25.98 -7.47 2.47
CA LYS A 70 25.79 -7.06 1.08
C LYS A 70 25.29 -5.61 0.97
N LEU A 71 24.26 -5.24 1.73
CA LEU A 71 23.74 -3.87 1.76
C LEU A 71 24.82 -2.85 2.13
N PHE A 72 25.66 -3.18 3.11
CA PHE A 72 26.62 -2.24 3.67
C PHE A 72 27.94 -2.17 2.90
N THR A 73 28.39 -3.26 2.29
CA THR A 73 29.68 -3.32 1.59
C THR A 73 29.56 -3.17 0.08
N GLU A 74 28.55 -3.79 -0.54
CA GLU A 74 28.37 -3.76 -2.00
C GLU A 74 27.50 -2.57 -2.42
N TYR A 75 26.38 -2.36 -1.72
CA TYR A 75 25.44 -1.27 -2.04
C TYR A 75 25.74 0.05 -1.32
N ASN A 76 26.70 0.07 -0.39
CA ASN A 76 27.05 1.25 0.43
C ASN A 76 25.84 1.89 1.14
N ILE A 77 24.89 1.07 1.62
CA ILE A 77 23.71 1.54 2.33
C ILE A 77 24.08 1.97 3.75
N ASP A 78 23.69 3.18 4.14
CA ASP A 78 23.97 3.72 5.48
C ASP A 78 23.04 3.16 6.56
N TYR A 79 21.74 3.11 6.27
CA TYR A 79 20.69 2.74 7.22
C TYR A 79 19.57 1.96 6.52
N ILE A 80 19.01 0.98 7.23
CA ILE A 80 17.78 0.28 6.85
C ILE A 80 16.59 1.03 7.46
N ILE A 81 15.56 1.30 6.67
CA ILE A 81 14.41 2.12 7.08
C ILE A 81 13.13 1.28 6.99
N HIS A 82 12.33 1.28 8.05
CA HIS A 82 11.03 0.59 8.05
C HIS A 82 9.98 1.40 8.84
N GLY A 83 8.71 1.04 8.66
CA GLY A 83 7.61 1.56 9.48
C GLY A 83 7.78 1.21 10.97
N ASP A 84 7.02 1.91 11.80
CA ASP A 84 6.91 1.71 13.25
C ASP A 84 6.07 0.47 13.65
N ASP A 85 5.47 -0.21 12.67
CA ASP A 85 4.78 -1.48 12.88
C ASP A 85 5.77 -2.61 13.28
N PRO A 86 5.47 -3.41 14.31
CA PRO A 86 6.25 -4.60 14.64
C PRO A 86 6.30 -5.58 13.46
N CYS A 87 7.50 -5.99 13.06
CA CYS A 87 7.71 -7.00 12.02
C CYS A 87 8.31 -8.25 12.67
N LEU A 88 7.43 -9.11 13.18
CA LEU A 88 7.81 -10.34 13.88
C LEU A 88 7.84 -11.52 12.92
N LEU A 89 8.83 -12.40 13.13
CA LEU A 89 8.94 -13.70 12.49
C LEU A 89 8.06 -14.75 13.21
N PRO A 90 7.86 -15.94 12.62
CA PRO A 90 7.02 -16.98 13.23
C PRO A 90 7.46 -17.42 14.63
N ASP A 91 8.74 -17.27 14.95
CA ASP A 91 9.32 -17.55 16.27
C ASP A 91 9.20 -16.38 17.27
N GLY A 92 8.57 -15.27 16.85
CA GLY A 92 8.39 -14.05 17.65
C GLY A 92 9.58 -13.10 17.64
N THR A 93 10.67 -13.41 16.93
CA THR A 93 11.83 -12.53 16.83
C THR A 93 11.59 -11.38 15.85
N ASP A 94 12.34 -10.29 16.01
CA ASP A 94 12.21 -9.10 15.17
C ASP A 94 13.00 -9.27 13.86
N ALA A 95 12.32 -9.16 12.72
CA ALA A 95 12.93 -9.31 11.39
C ALA A 95 14.06 -8.31 11.09
N TYR A 96 14.17 -7.23 11.88
CA TYR A 96 15.20 -6.19 11.77
C TYR A 96 16.16 -6.15 12.96
N ALA A 97 16.17 -7.18 13.82
CA ALA A 97 17.00 -7.21 15.03
C ALA A 97 18.49 -6.93 14.73
N LEU A 98 19.05 -7.54 13.68
CA LEU A 98 20.45 -7.34 13.30
C LEU A 98 20.75 -5.88 12.95
N ALA A 99 19.90 -5.25 12.12
CA ALA A 99 20.05 -3.86 11.73
C ALA A 99 19.92 -2.90 12.93
N LYS A 100 19.02 -3.21 13.88
CA LYS A 100 18.84 -2.46 15.12
C LYS A 100 20.06 -2.58 16.03
N ASN A 101 20.56 -3.79 16.24
CA ASN A 101 21.74 -4.05 17.07
C ASN A 101 23.00 -3.40 16.50
N ALA A 102 23.12 -3.31 15.18
CA ALA A 102 24.19 -2.59 14.50
C ALA A 102 24.06 -1.04 14.59
N GLY A 103 22.96 -0.50 15.14
CA GLY A 103 22.70 0.94 15.15
C GLY A 103 22.39 1.54 13.77
N ARG A 104 22.05 0.70 12.79
CA ARG A 104 21.85 1.07 11.38
C ARG A 104 20.40 0.91 10.93
N TYR A 105 19.47 1.22 11.83
CA TYR A 105 18.03 1.13 11.59
C TYR A 105 17.34 2.46 11.94
N LYS A 106 16.45 2.93 11.07
CA LYS A 106 15.62 4.13 11.31
C LYS A 106 14.13 3.80 11.11
N GLN A 107 13.28 4.46 11.90
CA GLN A 107 11.83 4.30 11.81
C GLN A 107 11.16 5.49 11.13
N ILE A 108 10.10 5.21 10.38
CA ILE A 108 9.21 6.20 9.78
C ILE A 108 7.76 5.90 10.17
N LYS A 109 6.91 6.93 10.19
CA LYS A 109 5.54 6.77 10.67
C LYS A 109 4.65 6.12 9.62
N ARG A 110 3.79 5.21 10.09
CA ARG A 110 2.68 4.67 9.29
C ARG A 110 1.80 5.79 8.73
N THR A 111 1.25 5.55 7.53
CA THR A 111 0.34 6.49 6.88
C THR A 111 -1.11 6.19 7.23
N GLU A 112 -1.74 7.14 7.92
CA GLU A 112 -3.16 7.04 8.29
C GLU A 112 -4.12 7.05 7.09
N GLY A 113 -5.20 6.29 7.23
CA GLY A 113 -6.36 6.27 6.32
C GLY A 113 -6.26 5.27 5.16
N VAL A 114 -5.21 4.46 5.08
CA VAL A 114 -5.08 3.39 4.08
C VAL A 114 -4.29 2.19 4.59
N SER A 115 -4.74 1.00 4.21
CA SER A 115 -3.99 -0.25 4.28
C SER A 115 -4.46 -1.19 3.19
N THR A 116 -3.69 -2.24 2.89
CA THR A 116 -4.16 -3.30 1.99
C THR A 116 -5.45 -3.94 2.51
N THR A 117 -5.56 -4.17 3.82
CA THR A 117 -6.77 -4.71 4.46
C THR A 117 -7.99 -3.81 4.25
N ASP A 118 -7.84 -2.49 4.40
CA ASP A 118 -8.90 -1.52 4.13
C ASP A 118 -9.33 -1.53 2.67
N ILE A 119 -8.38 -1.59 1.73
CA ILE A 119 -8.67 -1.67 0.30
C ILE A 119 -9.42 -2.97 -0.05
N VAL A 120 -8.96 -4.11 0.47
CA VAL A 120 -9.63 -5.41 0.29
C VAL A 120 -11.05 -5.37 0.89
N GLY A 121 -11.23 -4.79 2.08
CA GLY A 121 -12.54 -4.61 2.70
C GLY A 121 -13.51 -3.82 1.82
N ARG A 122 -13.04 -2.72 1.21
CA ARG A 122 -13.86 -1.94 0.25
C ARG A 122 -14.22 -2.75 -0.99
N MET A 123 -13.28 -3.52 -1.55
CA MET A 123 -13.56 -4.40 -2.69
C MET A 123 -14.65 -5.44 -2.36
N LEU A 124 -14.57 -6.08 -1.19
CA LEU A 124 -15.54 -7.06 -0.74
C LEU A 124 -16.95 -6.45 -0.56
N LEU A 125 -17.04 -5.24 -0.01
CA LEU A 125 -18.31 -4.53 0.14
C LEU A 125 -18.95 -4.20 -1.22
N CYS A 126 -18.15 -3.74 -2.20
CA CYS A 126 -18.63 -3.49 -3.55
C CYS A 126 -19.21 -4.75 -4.22
N VAL A 127 -18.61 -5.93 -3.99
CA VAL A 127 -19.13 -7.20 -4.52
C VAL A 127 -20.45 -7.58 -3.83
N ARG A 128 -20.54 -7.39 -2.51
CA ARG A 128 -21.75 -7.69 -1.74
C ARG A 128 -22.94 -6.82 -2.18
N GLU A 129 -22.75 -5.52 -2.34
CA GLU A 129 -23.83 -4.60 -2.75
C GLU A 129 -24.41 -4.93 -4.14
N ARG A 130 -23.56 -5.37 -5.08
CA ARG A 130 -24.00 -5.84 -6.40
C ARG A 130 -24.91 -7.07 -6.29
N SER A 131 -24.52 -8.07 -5.50
CA SER A 131 -25.33 -9.28 -5.33
C SER A 131 -26.71 -9.03 -4.68
N VAL A 132 -26.82 -8.04 -3.78
CA VAL A 132 -28.10 -7.65 -3.18
C VAL A 132 -28.97 -6.87 -4.17
N SER A 133 -28.35 -5.98 -4.96
CA SER A 133 -29.04 -5.20 -5.99
C SER A 133 -29.57 -6.09 -7.12
N ASP A 134 -28.77 -7.07 -7.56
CA ASP A 134 -29.19 -8.06 -8.57
C ASP A 134 -30.33 -8.96 -8.07
N ARG A 135 -30.33 -9.32 -6.78
CA ARG A 135 -31.46 -10.06 -6.16
C ARG A 135 -32.76 -9.26 -6.09
N HIS A 136 -32.69 -7.93 -5.98
CA HIS A 136 -33.87 -7.06 -5.99
C HIS A 136 -34.32 -6.67 -7.41
N ASN A 137 -33.48 -6.85 -8.43
CA ASN A 137 -33.82 -6.54 -9.82
C ASN A 137 -34.57 -7.66 -10.57
N HIS A 138 -34.63 -8.88 -10.02
CA HIS A 138 -35.42 -9.95 -10.65
C HIS A 138 -36.94 -9.88 -10.33
N SER A 139 -37.38 -8.92 -9.52
CA SER A 139 -38.82 -8.68 -9.25
C SER A 139 -39.40 -7.42 -9.91
N SER A 140 -38.58 -6.63 -10.59
CA SER A 140 -38.98 -5.31 -11.13
C SER A 140 -38.87 -5.17 -12.65
N LEU A 141 -38.32 -6.15 -13.38
CA LEU A 141 -38.22 -6.09 -14.85
C LEU A 141 -39.55 -6.20 -15.61
N GLN A 142 -40.70 -6.25 -14.92
CA GLN A 142 -42.02 -6.30 -15.55
C GLN A 142 -42.79 -4.95 -15.56
N ARG A 143 -42.14 -3.80 -15.34
CA ARG A 143 -42.91 -2.54 -15.24
C ARG A 143 -42.31 -1.24 -15.77
N GLN A 144 -41.37 -1.27 -16.72
CA GLN A 144 -40.81 -0.01 -17.28
C GLN A 144 -40.72 0.05 -18.81
N PHE A 145 -41.72 -0.46 -19.50
CA PHE A 145 -42.02 -0.04 -20.88
C PHE A 145 -43.50 0.38 -20.99
N SER A 146 -43.83 1.58 -20.50
CA SER A 146 -44.90 2.40 -21.07
C SER A 146 -44.99 3.77 -20.38
N SER A 147 -45.07 4.80 -21.24
CA SER A 147 -45.63 6.13 -21.01
C SER A 147 -44.75 7.15 -20.29
N GLY A 148 -44.39 8.21 -21.02
CA GLY A 148 -43.64 9.36 -20.53
C GLY A 148 -44.52 10.44 -19.91
N HIS A 149 -43.94 11.19 -18.98
CA HIS A 149 -44.19 12.62 -18.74
C HIS A 149 -43.11 13.13 -17.77
N GLY A 150 -42.55 14.32 -18.02
CA GLY A 150 -41.51 14.89 -17.17
C GLY A 150 -42.05 15.41 -15.83
N GLN A 151 -41.23 15.37 -14.78
CA GLN A 151 -41.11 16.43 -13.76
C GLN A 151 -39.96 16.15 -12.76
N LYS A 152 -39.23 17.24 -12.49
CA LYS A 152 -38.59 17.69 -11.23
C LYS A 152 -37.54 16.82 -10.55
N ILE A 153 -36.36 17.43 -10.43
CA ILE A 153 -35.25 17.05 -9.56
C ILE A 153 -35.68 17.36 -8.13
N ASP A 154 -36.02 16.32 -7.36
CA ASP A 154 -36.14 16.41 -5.92
C ASP A 154 -34.87 15.84 -5.26
N ASP A 155 -34.28 16.67 -4.41
CA ASP A 155 -33.08 16.47 -3.60
C ASP A 155 -33.37 15.52 -2.43
N SER A 156 -33.57 14.24 -2.73
CA SER A 156 -33.71 13.19 -1.72
C SER A 156 -33.22 11.86 -2.26
N GLY A 157 -31.93 11.80 -2.62
CA GLY A 157 -31.24 10.58 -3.01
C GLY A 157 -30.32 10.09 -1.89
N SER A 158 -30.78 9.10 -1.14
CA SER A 158 -29.90 8.18 -0.39
C SER A 158 -28.99 7.46 -1.39
N GLY A 159 -27.91 8.12 -1.77
CA GLY A 159 -26.90 7.56 -2.67
C GLY A 159 -26.08 6.53 -1.92
N SER A 160 -26.34 5.25 -2.22
CA SER A 160 -25.55 4.07 -1.89
C SER A 160 -24.12 4.18 -2.46
N GLY A 161 -23.35 5.13 -1.99
CA GLY A 161 -21.93 5.27 -2.27
C GLY A 161 -21.15 4.69 -1.09
N THR A 162 -20.35 3.67 -1.34
CA THR A 162 -19.39 3.08 -0.39
C THR A 162 -18.32 4.10 0.02
N ARG A 163 -18.71 5.10 0.81
CA ARG A 163 -17.79 6.06 1.42
C ARG A 163 -17.23 5.46 2.71
N ILE A 164 -16.18 4.66 2.58
CA ILE A 164 -15.42 4.16 3.73
C ILE A 164 -13.93 4.50 3.53
N SER A 165 -13.65 5.76 3.18
CA SER A 165 -12.30 6.28 3.35
C SER A 165 -12.27 7.25 4.51
N HIS A 166 -11.46 6.91 5.52
CA HIS A 166 -11.13 7.78 6.64
C HIS A 166 -9.88 8.62 6.34
N PHE A 167 -9.49 8.75 5.06
CA PHE A 167 -8.37 9.59 4.67
C PHE A 167 -8.69 11.07 4.92
N LEU A 168 -7.82 11.73 5.67
CA LEU A 168 -7.87 13.16 5.92
C LEU A 168 -6.89 13.87 4.97
N PRO A 169 -7.36 14.42 3.82
CA PRO A 169 -6.51 15.23 2.96
C PRO A 169 -6.15 16.54 3.68
N THR A 170 -4.88 16.92 3.63
CA THR A 170 -4.40 18.22 4.11
C THR A 170 -3.55 18.88 3.04
N SER A 171 -3.54 20.22 3.01
CA SER A 171 -2.66 20.99 2.11
C SER A 171 -1.19 20.55 2.24
N ARG A 172 -0.75 20.28 3.48
CA ARG A 172 0.59 19.75 3.76
C ARG A 172 0.87 18.42 3.05
N ARG A 173 -0.07 17.46 3.05
CA ARG A 173 0.09 16.18 2.35
C ARG A 173 0.16 16.36 0.85
N ILE A 174 -0.64 17.27 0.28
CA ILE A 174 -0.62 17.57 -1.16
C ILE A 174 0.75 18.14 -1.56
N VAL A 175 1.24 19.14 -0.82
CA VAL A 175 2.56 19.75 -1.07
C VAL A 175 3.67 18.70 -0.99
N GLN A 176 3.65 17.82 0.02
CA GLN A 176 4.63 16.74 0.17
C GLN A 176 4.67 15.77 -1.02
N PHE A 177 3.55 15.58 -1.71
CA PHE A 177 3.43 14.68 -2.86
C PHE A 177 3.59 15.39 -4.21
N SER A 178 3.44 16.71 -4.25
CA SER A 178 3.66 17.51 -5.45
C SER A 178 5.11 17.46 -5.90
N ASN A 179 5.36 17.66 -7.19
CA ASN A 179 6.67 18.06 -7.67
C ASN A 179 6.69 19.57 -7.47
N SER A 180 7.59 20.09 -6.63
CA SER A 180 7.80 21.52 -6.43
C SER A 180 8.33 22.16 -7.72
N ARG A 181 7.49 22.23 -8.76
CA ARG A 181 7.70 23.09 -9.90
C ARG A 181 7.16 24.45 -9.50
N VAL A 182 8.08 25.35 -9.19
CA VAL A 182 7.85 26.79 -9.24
C VAL A 182 8.06 27.22 -10.69
#